data_AF-A0A925H5P1-F1
#
_entry.id   AF-A0A925H5P1-F1
#
_cell.length_a   1.000
_cell.length_b   1.000
_cell.length_c   1.000
_cell.angle_alpha   90.00
_cell.angle_beta   90.00
_cell.angle_gamma   90.00
#
_symmetry.space_group_name_H-M   'P 1'
#
loop_
_entity.id
_entity.type
_entity.pdbx_description
1 polymer ?
#
loop_
_entity_poly.entity_id
_entity_poly.type
_entity_poly.pdbx_seq_one_letter_code
_entity_poly.pdbx_strand_id
1 'polypeptide(L)'
;MSSILWIAQAKPNPAGKDKTSYGSPKPEQLLGEWVDIENIGTEPVRFSTMKLFHTIFTDRCEPTGRTEDYWGDSGSASLSPGETLRVHTGMKKDDSLMSPADRGTVKWRAFAGKDRFVLNNRCGDAITVTWQDGNGKAWKDTASYHPNAPEGAVLRRAGGNMLVPAGAAAGY
;
A
#
# COMPACT_ATOMS: atom_id res chain seq x y z
N MET A 1 -2.08 -23.03 13.25
CA MET A 1 -2.95 -21.99 12.68
C MET A 1 -2.15 -20.70 12.68
N SER A 2 -2.08 -19.98 11.55
CA SER A 2 -1.25 -18.77 11.40
C SER A 2 -2.02 -17.65 10.71
N SER A 3 -1.95 -16.44 11.27
CA SER A 3 -2.42 -15.21 10.61
C SER A 3 -1.22 -14.57 9.93
N ILE A 4 -1.15 -14.65 8.60
CA ILE A 4 -0.01 -14.14 7.82
C ILE A 4 -0.56 -13.15 6.81
N LEU A 5 -0.27 -11.86 7.02
CA LEU A 5 -0.49 -10.84 6.02
C LEU A 5 0.77 -10.62 5.19
N TRP A 6 0.55 -10.28 3.92
CA TRP A 6 1.60 -10.13 2.93
C TRP A 6 1.30 -8.91 2.05
N ILE A 7 2.23 -7.96 1.97
CA ILE A 7 2.14 -6.86 1.00
C ILE A 7 2.49 -7.42 -0.38
N ALA A 8 1.45 -7.69 -1.17
CA ALA A 8 1.57 -8.43 -2.44
C ALA A 8 2.01 -7.55 -3.60
N GLN A 9 1.43 -6.36 -3.69
CA GLN A 9 1.69 -5.42 -4.78
C GLN A 9 1.39 -3.98 -4.36
N ALA A 10 1.98 -3.03 -5.08
CA ALA A 10 1.69 -1.61 -4.92
C ALA A 10 1.76 -0.90 -6.26
N LYS A 11 1.05 0.23 -6.38
CA LYS A 11 1.17 1.16 -7.49
C LYS A 11 1.51 2.54 -6.93
N PRO A 12 2.81 2.85 -6.70
CA PRO A 12 3.22 4.07 -6.03
C PRO A 12 3.30 5.30 -6.95
N ASN A 13 3.27 5.11 -8.27
CA ASN A 13 3.42 6.18 -9.24
C ASN A 13 2.29 6.16 -10.29
N PRO A 14 1.06 6.59 -9.95
CA PRO A 14 -0.04 6.68 -10.92
C PRO A 14 0.25 7.63 -12.08
N ALA A 15 -0.49 7.45 -13.17
CA ALA A 15 -0.38 8.32 -14.34
C ALA A 15 -0.69 9.78 -13.98
N GLY A 16 0.18 10.68 -14.41
CA GLY A 16 0.09 12.11 -14.16
C GLY A 16 0.58 12.58 -12.79
N LYS A 17 1.07 11.69 -11.90
CA LYS A 17 1.65 12.08 -10.60
C LYS A 17 2.77 13.11 -10.80
N ASP A 18 2.87 14.05 -9.87
CA ASP A 18 3.84 15.15 -9.87
C ASP A 18 3.71 16.16 -11.05
N LYS A 19 2.61 16.13 -11.82
CA LYS A 19 2.36 17.01 -12.99
C LYS A 19 1.31 18.11 -12.76
N THR A 20 1.16 18.68 -11.56
CA THR A 20 0.20 19.79 -11.32
C THR A 20 0.87 21.15 -11.19
N SER A 21 0.18 22.20 -11.64
CA SER A 21 0.67 23.59 -11.71
C SER A 21 1.08 24.21 -10.36
N TYR A 22 0.71 23.57 -9.24
CA TYR A 22 1.02 23.99 -7.87
C TYR A 22 1.56 22.84 -6.99
N GLY A 23 1.94 21.71 -7.58
CA GLY A 23 2.56 20.58 -6.87
C GLY A 23 1.64 19.77 -5.93
N SER A 24 0.33 20.04 -5.90
CA SER A 24 -0.63 19.23 -5.11
C SER A 24 -1.16 18.05 -5.94
N PRO A 25 -1.20 16.82 -5.40
CA PRO A 25 -1.75 15.67 -6.09
C PRO A 25 -3.27 15.84 -6.31
N LYS A 26 -3.78 15.36 -7.45
CA LYS A 26 -5.22 15.35 -7.73
C LYS A 26 -5.91 14.16 -7.05
N PRO A 27 -7.21 14.24 -6.71
CA PRO A 27 -7.94 13.11 -6.11
C PRO A 27 -7.83 11.81 -6.93
N GLU A 28 -7.99 11.87 -8.26
CA GLU A 28 -7.87 10.71 -9.13
C GLU A 28 -6.46 10.08 -9.12
N GLN A 29 -5.42 10.88 -8.83
CA GLN A 29 -4.05 10.38 -8.69
C GLN A 29 -3.89 9.65 -7.36
N LEU A 30 -4.39 10.21 -6.27
CA LEU A 30 -4.39 9.55 -4.96
C LEU A 30 -5.21 8.26 -4.93
N LEU A 31 -6.24 8.18 -5.76
CA LEU A 31 -7.01 6.94 -5.97
C LEU A 31 -6.27 5.96 -6.90
N GLY A 32 -5.44 6.46 -7.81
CA GLY A 32 -4.56 5.64 -8.65
C GLY A 32 -3.33 5.10 -7.91
N GLU A 33 -3.12 5.55 -6.67
CA GLU A 33 -2.00 5.17 -5.81
C GLU A 33 -2.47 4.27 -4.67
N TRP A 34 -1.96 3.05 -4.60
CA TRP A 34 -2.49 2.05 -3.69
C TRP A 34 -1.50 0.93 -3.35
N VAL A 35 -1.82 0.20 -2.27
CA VAL A 35 -1.12 -0.99 -1.80
C VAL A 35 -2.12 -2.13 -1.59
N ASP A 36 -1.77 -3.32 -2.05
CA ASP A 36 -2.55 -4.54 -1.79
C ASP A 36 -1.91 -5.37 -0.66
N ILE A 37 -2.73 -5.71 0.32
CA ILE A 37 -2.42 -6.59 1.43
C ILE A 37 -3.25 -7.86 1.26
N GLU A 38 -2.58 -9.00 1.23
CA GLU A 38 -3.21 -10.31 1.09
C GLU A 38 -3.09 -11.09 2.40
N ASN A 39 -4.14 -11.81 2.78
CA ASN A 39 -4.05 -12.80 3.84
C ASN A 39 -3.68 -14.17 3.26
N ILE A 40 -2.40 -14.53 3.37
CA ILE A 40 -1.87 -15.84 2.93
C ILE A 40 -1.83 -16.87 4.08
N GLY A 41 -2.37 -16.51 5.24
CA GLY A 41 -2.50 -17.40 6.39
C GLY A 41 -3.70 -18.34 6.29
N THR A 42 -4.02 -18.98 7.41
CA THR A 42 -5.17 -19.89 7.54
C THR A 42 -6.31 -19.30 8.37
N GLU A 43 -6.10 -18.15 8.99
CA GLU A 43 -7.06 -17.50 9.90
C GLU A 43 -7.42 -16.09 9.42
N PRO A 44 -8.65 -15.62 9.65
CA PRO A 44 -9.02 -14.24 9.35
C PRO A 44 -8.28 -13.23 10.25
N VAL A 45 -8.01 -12.05 9.71
CA VAL A 45 -7.42 -10.92 10.46
C VAL A 45 -8.39 -9.75 10.49
N ARG A 46 -8.74 -9.25 11.68
CA ARG A 46 -9.67 -8.12 11.84
C ARG A 46 -9.02 -6.83 11.33
N PHE A 47 -9.75 -6.03 10.56
CA PHE A 47 -9.24 -4.74 10.11
C PHE A 47 -8.94 -3.80 11.28
N SER A 48 -9.66 -3.92 12.40
CA SER A 48 -9.41 -3.14 13.61
C SER A 48 -8.05 -3.37 14.28
N THR A 49 -7.33 -4.45 13.93
CA THR A 49 -5.97 -4.69 14.42
C THR A 49 -4.91 -4.27 13.41
N MET A 50 -5.31 -3.94 12.17
CA MET A 50 -4.41 -3.63 11.08
C MET A 50 -4.05 -2.14 11.06
N LYS A 51 -2.77 -1.87 10.82
CA LYS A 51 -2.26 -0.53 10.53
C LYS A 51 -1.23 -0.58 9.42
N LEU A 52 -1.20 0.47 8.59
CA LEU A 52 -0.32 0.59 7.45
C LEU A 52 0.52 1.86 7.58
N PHE A 53 1.81 1.67 7.36
CA PHE A 53 2.83 2.70 7.55
C PHE A 53 3.71 2.81 6.30
N HIS A 54 4.29 3.99 6.09
CA HIS A 54 5.39 4.20 5.15
C HIS A 54 6.61 4.78 5.87
N THR A 55 7.77 4.68 5.24
CA THR A 55 9.04 5.14 5.84
C THR A 55 9.26 6.61 5.50
N ILE A 56 9.66 7.41 6.48
CA ILE A 56 9.99 8.81 6.26
C ILE A 56 11.47 8.91 5.86
N PHE A 57 11.74 9.59 4.75
CA PHE A 57 13.07 9.82 4.21
C PHE A 57 13.50 11.28 4.38
N THR A 58 14.81 11.51 4.45
CA THR A 58 15.39 12.86 4.32
C THR A 58 15.35 13.33 2.86
N ASP A 59 15.66 14.60 2.63
CA ASP A 59 15.77 15.17 1.26
C ASP A 59 16.87 14.51 0.40
N ARG A 60 17.78 13.75 1.03
CA ARG A 60 18.84 12.96 0.40
C ARG A 60 18.46 11.50 0.19
N CYS A 61 17.20 11.15 0.42
CA CYS A 61 16.69 9.78 0.31
C CYS A 61 17.32 8.79 1.31
N GLU A 62 17.69 9.28 2.49
CA GLU A 62 18.14 8.43 3.60
C GLU A 62 16.95 8.13 4.52
N PRO A 63 16.71 6.87 4.94
CA PRO A 63 15.64 6.56 5.86
C PRO A 63 15.92 7.19 7.23
N THR A 64 14.93 7.90 7.78
CA THR A 64 15.07 8.60 9.07
C THR A 64 14.93 7.68 10.29
N GLY A 65 14.59 6.40 10.06
CA GLY A 65 14.18 5.47 11.11
C GLY A 65 12.77 5.72 11.66
N ARG A 66 12.05 6.71 11.14
CA ARG A 66 10.67 7.04 11.49
C ARG A 66 9.69 6.54 10.44
N THR A 67 8.48 6.26 10.87
CA THR A 67 7.36 5.88 10.02
C THR A 67 6.17 6.80 10.26
N GLU A 68 5.31 6.93 9.27
CA GLU A 68 4.01 7.61 9.39
C GLU A 68 2.89 6.58 9.12
N ASP A 69 1.93 6.52 10.05
CA ASP A 69 0.66 5.83 9.86
C ASP A 69 -0.17 6.61 8.83
N TYR A 70 -0.59 5.93 7.77
CA TYR A 70 -1.51 6.50 6.80
C TYR A 70 -2.81 5.74 6.65
N TRP A 71 -2.96 4.58 7.30
CA TRP A 71 -4.22 3.86 7.29
C TRP A 71 -4.34 2.92 8.50
N GLY A 72 -5.53 2.91 9.06
CA GLY A 72 -6.04 1.89 9.98
C GLY A 72 -7.56 1.90 9.94
N ASP A 73 -8.18 0.82 10.38
CA ASP A 73 -9.64 0.72 10.49
C ASP A 73 -10.03 0.53 11.95
N SER A 74 -11.27 0.87 12.30
CA SER A 74 -11.90 0.54 13.58
C SER A 74 -13.11 -0.39 13.41
N GLY A 75 -13.42 -0.78 12.17
CA GLY A 75 -14.52 -1.66 11.81
C GLY A 75 -14.35 -3.10 12.30
N SER A 76 -15.46 -3.82 12.33
CA SER A 76 -15.54 -5.23 12.76
C SER A 76 -15.26 -6.23 11.63
N ALA A 77 -15.14 -5.76 10.38
CA ALA A 77 -14.84 -6.61 9.24
C ALA A 77 -13.42 -7.21 9.35
N SER A 78 -13.21 -8.31 8.64
CA SER A 78 -11.96 -9.07 8.67
C SER A 78 -11.54 -9.49 7.27
N LEU A 79 -10.23 -9.57 7.06
CA LEU A 79 -9.62 -10.12 5.86
C LEU A 79 -9.52 -11.64 6.01
N SER A 80 -10.33 -12.39 5.26
CA SER A 80 -10.30 -13.86 5.32
C SER A 80 -9.10 -14.41 4.54
N PRO A 81 -8.68 -15.67 4.79
CA PRO A 81 -7.65 -16.33 3.98
C PRO A 81 -7.94 -16.26 2.47
N GLY A 82 -6.92 -15.92 1.69
CA GLY A 82 -7.01 -15.74 0.23
C GLY A 82 -7.66 -14.43 -0.23
N GLU A 83 -8.06 -13.55 0.70
CA GLU A 83 -8.63 -12.24 0.35
C GLU A 83 -7.56 -11.14 0.29
N THR A 84 -7.83 -10.16 -0.56
CA THR A 84 -7.00 -8.96 -0.72
C THR A 84 -7.75 -7.71 -0.28
N LEU A 85 -7.05 -6.87 0.49
CA LEU A 85 -7.40 -5.50 0.81
C LEU A 85 -6.54 -4.55 -0.01
N ARG A 86 -7.15 -3.70 -0.83
CA ARG A 86 -6.50 -2.57 -1.49
C ARG A 86 -6.68 -1.30 -0.68
N VAL A 87 -5.59 -0.66 -0.28
CA VAL A 87 -5.61 0.62 0.42
C VAL A 87 -5.14 1.71 -0.53
N HIS A 88 -6.04 2.62 -0.90
CA HIS A 88 -5.74 3.80 -1.71
C HIS A 88 -5.25 4.95 -0.83
N THR A 89 -4.36 5.81 -1.34
CA THR A 89 -3.85 6.96 -0.57
C THR A 89 -4.84 8.13 -0.49
N GLY A 90 -5.88 8.11 -1.33
CA GLY A 90 -6.91 9.15 -1.39
C GLY A 90 -8.06 9.02 -0.38
N MET A 91 -9.18 9.67 -0.69
CA MET A 91 -10.39 9.70 0.13
C MET A 91 -11.54 8.88 -0.47
N LYS A 92 -12.33 8.23 0.39
CA LYS A 92 -13.52 7.46 -0.02
C LYS A 92 -14.56 8.32 -0.75
N LYS A 93 -14.72 9.59 -0.36
CA LYS A 93 -15.69 10.50 -0.98
C LYS A 93 -15.43 10.73 -2.48
N ASP A 94 -14.19 10.48 -2.92
CA ASP A 94 -13.74 10.68 -4.29
C ASP A 94 -13.75 9.37 -5.11
N ASP A 95 -14.24 8.25 -4.57
CA ASP A 95 -14.22 6.90 -5.22
C ASP A 95 -14.85 6.88 -6.63
N SER A 96 -15.77 7.80 -6.92
CA SER A 96 -16.36 7.97 -8.25
C SER A 96 -15.37 8.44 -9.32
N LEU A 97 -14.25 9.04 -8.93
CA LEU A 97 -13.18 9.53 -9.82
C LEU A 97 -12.13 8.44 -10.14
N MET A 98 -12.19 7.30 -9.46
CA MET A 98 -11.21 6.23 -9.61
C MET A 98 -11.33 5.55 -10.98
N SER A 99 -10.18 5.35 -11.63
CA SER A 99 -10.14 4.62 -12.91
C SER A 99 -10.58 3.15 -12.71
N PRO A 100 -11.20 2.51 -13.73
CA PRO A 100 -11.55 1.09 -13.65
C PRO A 100 -10.35 0.18 -13.37
N ALA A 101 -9.18 0.53 -13.90
CA ALA A 101 -7.94 -0.23 -13.69
C ALA A 101 -7.47 -0.20 -12.22
N ASP A 102 -7.60 0.96 -11.57
CA ASP A 102 -7.22 1.13 -10.16
C ASP A 102 -8.25 0.54 -9.20
N ARG A 103 -9.53 0.56 -9.60
CA ARG A 103 -10.60 -0.10 -8.85
C ARG A 103 -10.40 -1.60 -8.73
N GLY A 104 -9.99 -2.24 -9.84
CA GLY A 104 -9.69 -3.67 -9.90
C GLY A 104 -10.85 -4.56 -9.43
N THR A 105 -10.53 -5.82 -9.12
CA THR A 105 -11.50 -6.86 -8.68
C THR A 105 -11.26 -7.34 -7.24
N VAL A 106 -10.61 -6.52 -6.40
CA VAL A 106 -10.36 -6.86 -5.00
C VAL A 106 -11.67 -6.89 -4.20
N LYS A 107 -11.75 -7.80 -3.22
CA LYS A 107 -12.94 -7.90 -2.35
C LYS A 107 -13.08 -6.67 -1.45
N TRP A 108 -11.96 -6.20 -0.91
CA TRP A 108 -11.92 -5.10 0.04
C TRP A 108 -11.16 -3.91 -0.52
N ARG A 109 -11.76 -2.72 -0.40
CA ARG A 109 -11.11 -1.44 -0.69
C ARG A 109 -11.20 -0.55 0.53
N ALA A 110 -10.09 0.11 0.84
CA ALA A 110 -10.01 1.12 1.88
C ALA A 110 -9.24 2.34 1.37
N PHE A 111 -9.30 3.42 2.15
CA PHE A 111 -8.81 4.74 1.77
C PHE A 111 -8.08 5.34 2.97
N ALA A 112 -6.89 5.90 2.77
CA ALA A 112 -6.12 6.59 3.80
C ALA A 112 -6.88 7.78 4.40
N GLY A 113 -7.85 8.34 3.66
CA GLY A 113 -8.65 9.46 4.13
C GLY A 113 -7.88 10.77 4.20
N LYS A 114 -6.73 10.83 3.51
CA LYS A 114 -5.87 12.00 3.42
C LYS A 114 -6.00 12.63 2.03
N ASP A 115 -5.88 13.95 1.97
CA ASP A 115 -6.02 14.74 0.74
C ASP A 115 -4.67 14.99 0.03
N ARG A 116 -3.56 14.67 0.68
CA ARG A 116 -2.19 14.95 0.19
C ARG A 116 -1.18 13.85 0.47
N PHE A 117 -1.63 12.71 0.98
CA PHE A 117 -0.72 11.61 1.28
C PHE A 117 -0.30 10.90 0.00
N VAL A 118 1.01 10.81 -0.24
CA VAL A 118 1.60 10.08 -1.35
C VAL A 118 2.72 9.19 -0.79
N LEU A 119 2.78 7.96 -1.28
CA LEU A 119 3.94 7.09 -1.17
C LEU A 119 5.11 7.72 -1.89
N ASN A 120 6.30 7.48 -1.34
CA ASN A 120 7.50 8.12 -1.82
C ASN A 120 7.96 7.49 -3.14
N ASN A 121 7.86 8.23 -4.24
CA ASN A 121 8.34 7.77 -5.54
C ASN A 121 9.83 8.09 -5.75
N ARG A 122 10.28 9.29 -5.35
CA ARG A 122 11.65 9.79 -5.59
C ARG A 122 12.70 8.94 -4.90
N CYS A 123 12.47 8.53 -3.65
CA CYS A 123 13.45 7.78 -2.85
C CYS A 123 13.17 6.27 -2.83
N GLY A 124 12.10 5.83 -3.50
CA GLY A 124 11.49 4.55 -3.17
C GLY A 124 10.81 4.64 -1.80
N ASP A 125 10.27 3.52 -1.34
CA ASP A 125 9.60 3.46 -0.05
C ASP A 125 9.74 2.07 0.57
N ALA A 126 9.48 1.99 1.88
CA ALA A 126 9.29 0.76 2.61
C ALA A 126 7.96 0.85 3.37
N ILE A 127 6.98 0.11 2.88
CA ILE A 127 5.62 0.03 3.40
C ILE A 127 5.58 -1.10 4.42
N THR A 128 4.98 -0.86 5.57
CA THR A 128 4.83 -1.86 6.63
C THR A 128 3.37 -2.01 7.03
N VAL A 129 2.87 -3.24 7.04
CA VAL A 129 1.60 -3.59 7.67
C VAL A 129 1.87 -4.25 9.01
N THR A 130 1.16 -3.84 10.05
CA THR A 130 1.16 -4.51 11.37
C THR A 130 -0.23 -5.02 11.69
N TRP A 131 -0.33 -6.16 12.35
CA TRP A 131 -1.61 -6.71 12.83
C TRP A 131 -1.43 -7.48 14.12
N GLN A 132 -2.56 -7.83 14.76
CA GLN A 132 -2.60 -8.81 15.84
C GLN A 132 -3.35 -10.05 15.38
N ASP A 133 -2.85 -11.22 15.74
CA ASP A 133 -3.56 -12.49 15.53
C ASP A 133 -4.69 -12.69 16.56
N GLY A 134 -5.42 -13.80 16.45
CA GLY A 134 -6.53 -14.13 17.34
C GLY A 134 -6.15 -14.28 18.83
N ASN A 135 -4.86 -14.42 19.14
CA ASN A 135 -4.33 -14.51 20.51
C ASN A 135 -3.75 -13.16 21.00
N GLY A 136 -3.89 -12.09 20.21
CA GLY A 136 -3.33 -10.78 20.53
C GLY A 136 -1.84 -10.65 20.28
N LYS A 137 -1.18 -11.65 19.67
CA LYS A 137 0.24 -11.55 19.34
C LYS A 137 0.42 -10.60 18.15
N ALA A 138 1.35 -9.66 18.29
CA ALA A 138 1.67 -8.69 17.25
C ALA A 138 2.55 -9.30 16.15
N TRP A 139 2.24 -8.96 14.91
CA TRP A 139 2.92 -9.38 13.70
C TRP A 139 3.12 -8.19 12.76
N LYS A 140 4.07 -8.33 11.82
CA LYS A 140 4.30 -7.34 10.78
C LYS A 140 4.86 -7.98 9.51
N ASP A 141 4.61 -7.31 8.39
CA ASP A 141 5.26 -7.54 7.10
C ASP A 141 5.68 -6.19 6.51
N THR A 142 6.83 -6.18 5.84
CA THR A 142 7.40 -4.97 5.23
C THR A 142 7.80 -5.26 3.80
N ALA A 143 7.35 -4.44 2.86
CA ALA A 143 7.77 -4.51 1.47
C ALA A 143 8.29 -3.15 0.99
N SER A 144 9.32 -3.16 0.13
CA SER A 144 9.99 -1.96 -0.36
C SER A 144 10.07 -1.95 -1.88
N TYR A 145 10.19 -0.77 -2.47
CA TYR A 145 10.52 -0.60 -3.89
C TYR A 145 11.61 0.44 -4.08
N HIS A 146 12.34 0.32 -5.20
CA HIS A 146 13.41 1.24 -5.54
C HIS A 146 12.90 2.63 -5.97
N PRO A 147 13.75 3.66 -5.86
CA PRO A 147 13.52 4.97 -6.46
C PRO A 147 12.96 4.94 -7.88
N ASN A 148 12.10 5.91 -8.17
CA ASN A 148 11.58 6.20 -9.51
C ASN A 148 10.83 5.01 -10.13
N ALA A 149 9.85 4.49 -9.39
CA ALA A 149 8.95 3.47 -9.91
C ALA A 149 8.32 3.97 -11.23
N PRO A 150 8.25 3.13 -12.29
CA PRO A 150 7.72 3.58 -13.57
C PRO A 150 6.27 4.07 -13.47
N GLU A 151 5.95 5.14 -14.19
CA GLU A 151 4.60 5.72 -14.21
C GLU A 151 3.57 4.68 -14.65
N GLY A 152 2.50 4.55 -13.88
CA GLY A 152 1.41 3.60 -14.09
C GLY A 152 1.73 2.14 -13.71
N ALA A 153 2.97 1.82 -13.35
CA ALA A 153 3.37 0.43 -13.12
C ALA A 153 2.82 -0.12 -11.80
N VAL A 154 2.27 -1.34 -11.90
CA VAL A 154 2.01 -2.18 -10.73
C VAL A 154 3.29 -2.94 -10.39
N LEU A 155 3.81 -2.69 -9.20
CA LEU A 155 4.94 -3.40 -8.64
C LEU A 155 4.44 -4.63 -7.89
N ARG A 156 5.01 -5.79 -8.14
CA ARG A 156 4.67 -7.06 -7.49
C ARG A 156 5.85 -7.56 -6.68
N ARG A 157 5.56 -8.25 -5.58
CA ARG A 157 6.62 -8.81 -4.73
C ARG A 157 7.33 -9.96 -5.45
N ALA A 158 8.63 -9.82 -5.68
CA ALA A 158 9.46 -10.82 -6.38
C ALA A 158 10.24 -11.72 -5.40
N GLY A 159 9.59 -12.13 -4.31
CA GLY A 159 10.25 -12.80 -3.18
C GLY A 159 10.94 -11.82 -2.23
N GLY A 160 11.24 -12.29 -1.01
CA GLY A 160 11.77 -11.43 0.05
C GLY A 160 10.85 -10.24 0.34
N ASN A 161 11.43 -9.05 0.44
CA ASN A 161 10.70 -7.80 0.70
C ASN A 161 10.60 -6.86 -0.52
N MET A 162 11.14 -7.21 -1.69
CA MET A 162 11.23 -6.28 -2.82
C MET A 162 10.01 -6.34 -3.74
N LEU A 163 9.43 -5.18 -4.04
CA LEU A 163 8.40 -4.93 -5.04
C LEU A 163 9.06 -4.43 -6.32
N VAL A 164 8.87 -5.12 -7.44
CA VAL A 164 9.45 -4.79 -8.74
C VAL A 164 8.36 -4.71 -9.82
N PRO A 165 8.55 -3.95 -10.91
CA PRO A 165 7.56 -3.87 -11.98
C PRO A 165 7.21 -5.27 -12.51
N ALA A 166 5.92 -5.54 -12.69
CA ALA A 166 5.47 -6.80 -13.27
C ALA A 166 6.08 -6.98 -14.68
N GLY A 167 6.96 -7.98 -14.85
CA GLY A 167 7.70 -8.22 -16.10
C GLY A 167 9.20 -7.90 -16.03
N ALA A 168 9.69 -7.27 -14.96
CA ALA A 168 11.12 -7.22 -14.68
C ALA A 168 11.56 -8.61 -14.20
N ALA A 169 12.35 -9.32 -15.01
CA ALA A 169 12.96 -10.57 -14.59
C ALA A 169 13.76 -10.34 -13.30
N ALA A 170 13.57 -11.20 -12.30
CA ALA A 170 14.45 -11.26 -11.14
C ALA A 170 15.87 -11.52 -11.67
N GLY A 171 16.71 -10.48 -11.69
CA GLY A 171 18.12 -10.62 -11.97
C GLY A 171 18.74 -11.43 -10.84
N TYR A 172 19.10 -12.67 -11.14
CA TYR A 172 19.92 -13.54 -10.29
C TYR A 172 21.36 -13.01 -10.22
#